data_AF-A0A496WCM7-F1
#
_entry.id   AF-A0A496WCM7-F1
#
_cell.length_a   1.000
_cell.length_b   1.000
_cell.length_c   1.000
_cell.angle_alpha   90.00
_cell.angle_beta   90.00
_cell.angle_gamma   90.00
#
_symmetry.space_group_name_H-M   'P 1'
#
loop_
_entity.id
_entity.type
_entity.pdbx_description
1 polymer ?
#
loop_
_entity_poly.entity_id
_entity_poly.type
_entity_poly.pdbx_seq_one_letter_code
_entity_poly.pdbx_strand_id
1 'polypeptide(L)'
;VGWAVDRFDRHKVIAGLALLSMISTVAMHLSINQQWLLYLVLFVGGGVTYGVYTAGLSLLGMRFQHQGMASANAAFVMTWEMGTMSGGPLAGAAIELFGPAGFPAVMVVAMGFVVFIAMSRSRM
;
A
#
# COMPACT_ATOMS: atom_id res chain seq x y z
N VAL A 1 6.55 3.95 -11.12
CA VAL A 1 5.68 2.77 -10.85
C VAL A 1 4.98 2.29 -12.11
N GLY A 2 4.22 3.15 -12.83
CA GLY A 2 3.53 2.76 -14.08
C GLY A 2 4.45 2.01 -15.07
N TRP A 3 5.61 2.59 -15.41
CA TRP A 3 6.60 1.93 -16.26
C TRP A 3 7.04 0.53 -15.78
N ALA A 4 7.14 0.32 -14.46
CA ALA A 4 7.52 -0.98 -13.91
C ALA A 4 6.37 -1.99 -14.02
N VAL A 5 5.12 -1.54 -13.80
CA VAL A 5 3.92 -2.36 -13.99
C VAL A 5 3.75 -2.76 -15.46
N ASP A 6 4.15 -1.89 -16.39
CA ASP A 6 4.04 -2.13 -17.83
C ASP A 6 5.12 -3.10 -18.34
N ARG A 7 6.31 -3.12 -17.71
CA ARG A 7 7.47 -3.89 -18.18
C ARG A 7 7.71 -5.20 -17.42
N PHE A 8 7.25 -5.31 -16.17
CA PHE A 8 7.40 -6.49 -15.32
C PHE A 8 6.06 -7.13 -15.00
N ASP A 9 6.08 -8.30 -14.35
CA ASP A 9 4.85 -8.90 -13.82
C ASP A 9 4.23 -7.97 -12.78
N ARG A 10 3.07 -7.41 -13.14
CA ARG A 10 2.28 -6.48 -12.34
C ARG A 10 2.01 -6.96 -10.91
N HIS A 11 1.82 -8.26 -10.69
CA HIS A 11 1.58 -8.79 -9.35
C HIS A 11 2.86 -8.78 -8.50
N LYS A 12 4.01 -9.06 -9.12
CA LYS A 12 5.32 -8.96 -8.46
C LYS A 12 5.69 -7.52 -8.13
N VAL A 13 5.33 -6.57 -8.99
CA VAL A 13 5.52 -5.13 -8.73
C VAL A 13 4.68 -4.68 -7.54
N ILE A 14 3.40 -5.07 -7.47
CA ILE A 14 2.54 -4.77 -6.31
C ILE A 14 3.09 -5.40 -5.04
N ALA A 15 3.51 -6.68 -5.09
CA ALA A 15 4.11 -7.35 -3.94
C ALA A 15 5.39 -6.64 -3.46
N GLY A 16 6.25 -6.23 -4.40
CA GLY A 16 7.47 -5.46 -4.09
C GLY A 16 7.17 -4.11 -3.43
N LEU A 17 6.17 -3.37 -3.93
CA LEU A 17 5.74 -2.11 -3.31
C LEU A 17 5.19 -2.33 -1.89
N ALA A 18 4.34 -3.34 -1.70
CA ALA A 18 3.79 -3.67 -0.38
C ALA A 18 4.90 -4.08 0.62
N LEU A 19 5.89 -4.87 0.18
CA LEU A 19 7.06 -5.21 1.00
C LEU A 19 7.89 -3.98 1.36
N LEU A 20 8.14 -3.09 0.40
CA LEU A 20 8.86 -1.85 0.65
C LEU A 20 8.10 -0.92 1.62
N SER A 21 6.76 -0.90 1.55
CA SER A 21 5.92 -0.20 2.53
C SER A 21 6.11 -0.78 3.93
N MET A 22 6.11 -2.11 4.10
CA MET A 22 6.38 -2.75 5.39
C MET A 22 7.76 -2.38 5.95
N ILE A 23 8.79 -2.43 5.09
CA ILE A 23 10.16 -2.03 5.46
C ILE A 23 10.19 -0.57 5.89
N SER A 24 9.49 0.31 5.17
CA SER A 24 9.43 1.73 5.52
C SER A 24 8.79 1.99 6.88
N THR A 25 7.76 1.22 7.27
CA THR A 25 7.12 1.35 8.58
C THR A 25 8.08 0.95 9.71
N VAL A 26 8.84 -0.13 9.52
CA VAL A 26 9.87 -0.54 10.50
C VAL A 26 11.00 0.49 10.56
N ALA A 27 11.48 0.96 9.40
CA ALA A 27 12.51 1.99 9.33
C ALA A 27 12.06 3.30 9.99
N MET A 28 10.77 3.65 9.91
CA MET A 28 10.21 4.84 10.55
C MET A 28 10.33 4.73 12.07
N HIS A 29 10.01 3.58 12.64
CA HIS A 29 10.15 3.35 14.09
C HIS A 29 11.60 3.46 14.56
N LEU A 30 12.55 2.90 13.79
CA LEU A 30 13.98 2.97 14.11
C LEU A 30 14.57 4.39 13.96
N SER A 31 13.99 5.21 13.08
CA SER A 31 14.50 6.54 12.75
C SER A 31 13.91 7.66 13.60
N ILE A 32 13.09 7.34 14.60
CA ILE A 32 12.33 8.35 15.37
C ILE A 32 13.23 9.37 16.09
N ASN A 33 14.46 9.00 16.43
CA ASN A 33 15.44 9.86 17.10
C ASN A 33 16.33 10.67 16.12
N GLN A 34 16.21 10.44 14.81
CA GLN A 34 17.07 11.02 13.77
C GLN A 34 16.20 11.75 12.75
N GLN A 35 15.95 13.04 12.97
CA GLN A 35 14.94 13.81 12.24
C GLN A 35 15.16 13.82 10.70
N TRP A 36 16.40 13.95 10.25
CA TRP A 36 16.72 13.88 8.82
C TRP A 36 16.40 12.51 8.21
N LEU A 37 16.75 11.43 8.91
CA LEU A 37 16.50 10.07 8.46
C LEU A 37 14.99 9.77 8.44
N LEU A 38 14.26 10.28 9.44
CA LEU A 38 12.81 10.17 9.48
C LEU A 38 12.14 10.82 8.26
N TYR A 39 12.55 12.03 7.87
CA TYR A 39 12.00 12.68 6.67
C TYR A 39 12.27 11.89 5.39
N LEU A 40 13.47 11.34 5.25
CA LEU A 40 13.82 10.50 4.11
C LEU A 40 12.96 9.23 4.06
N VAL A 41 12.77 8.57 5.21
CA VAL A 41 11.92 7.38 5.32
C VAL A 41 10.47 7.72 5.04
N LEU A 42 9.95 8.84 5.53
CA LEU A 42 8.57 9.28 5.25
C LEU A 42 8.37 9.63 3.78
N PHE A 43 9.36 10.28 3.15
CA PHE A 43 9.31 10.61 1.72
C PHE A 43 9.28 9.34 0.86
N VAL A 44 10.21 8.41 1.11
CA VAL A 44 10.30 7.16 0.36
C VAL A 44 9.11 6.26 0.66
N GLY A 45 8.77 6.07 1.94
CA GLY A 45 7.65 5.24 2.39
C GLY A 45 6.30 5.75 1.89
N GLY A 46 6.08 7.06 1.92
CA GLY A 46 4.90 7.69 1.36
C GLY A 46 4.79 7.46 -0.15
N GLY A 47 5.87 7.69 -0.88
CA GLY A 47 5.92 7.47 -2.33
C GLY A 47 5.69 6.01 -2.75
N VAL A 48 6.28 5.06 -2.01
CA VAL A 48 6.09 3.62 -2.25
C VAL A 48 4.65 3.20 -1.98
N THR A 49 4.06 3.68 -0.88
CA THR A 49 2.68 3.33 -0.48
C THR A 49 1.66 3.88 -1.49
N TYR A 50 1.82 5.13 -1.93
CA TYR A 50 1.02 5.68 -3.03
C TYR A 50 1.31 5.02 -4.38
N GLY A 51 2.48 4.41 -4.56
CA GLY A 51 2.79 3.60 -5.73
C GLY A 51 1.80 2.44 -5.91
N VAL A 52 1.29 1.85 -4.82
CA VAL A 52 0.27 0.79 -4.89
C VAL A 52 -1.02 1.28 -5.56
N TYR A 53 -1.42 2.52 -5.28
CA TYR A 53 -2.57 3.17 -5.93
C TYR A 53 -2.35 3.30 -7.44
N THR A 54 -1.18 3.80 -7.86
CA THR A 54 -0.83 3.91 -9.29
C THR A 54 -0.83 2.54 -9.97
N ALA A 55 -0.27 1.51 -9.34
CA ALA A 55 -0.28 0.17 -9.87
C ALA A 55 -1.71 -0.39 -10.00
N GLY A 56 -2.57 -0.16 -9.00
CA GLY A 56 -3.98 -0.55 -9.02
C GLY A 56 -4.74 0.07 -10.19
N LEU A 57 -4.56 1.37 -10.43
CA LEU A 57 -5.16 2.05 -11.59
C LEU A 57 -4.66 1.48 -12.92
N SER A 58 -3.36 1.20 -13.05
CA SER A 58 -2.82 0.54 -14.25
C SER A 58 -3.47 -0.83 -14.49
N LEU A 59 -3.66 -1.66 -13.44
CA LEU A 59 -4.37 -2.94 -13.57
C LEU A 59 -5.83 -2.77 -13.98
N LEU A 60 -6.50 -1.76 -13.42
CA LEU A 60 -7.88 -1.46 -13.75
C LEU A 60 -8.04 -1.10 -15.22
N GLY A 61 -7.14 -0.26 -15.74
CA GLY A 61 -7.13 0.16 -17.13
C GLY A 61 -6.77 -0.96 -18.12
N MET A 62 -5.98 -1.95 -17.70
CA MET A 62 -5.72 -3.14 -18.50
C MET A 62 -6.93 -4.08 -18.57
N ARG A 63 -7.75 -4.14 -17.51
CA ARG A 63 -8.85 -5.10 -17.39
C ARG A 63 -10.17 -4.61 -17.96
N PHE A 64 -10.45 -3.31 -17.88
CA PHE A 64 -11.70 -2.72 -18.35
C PHE A 64 -11.42 -1.68 -19.43
N GLN A 65 -12.13 -1.77 -20.57
CA GLN A 65 -12.05 -0.78 -21.64
C GLN A 65 -13.42 -0.13 -21.91
N HIS A 66 -13.40 1.10 -22.43
CA HIS A 66 -14.55 1.86 -22.95
C HIS A 66 -15.68 2.12 -21.94
N GLN A 67 -16.72 1.28 -21.87
CA GLN A 67 -17.91 1.54 -21.03
C GLN A 67 -17.75 1.08 -19.57
N GLY A 68 -16.92 0.06 -19.31
CA GLY A 68 -16.74 -0.48 -17.95
C GLY A 68 -15.76 0.32 -17.07
N MET A 69 -14.93 1.18 -17.68
CA MET A 69 -13.85 1.91 -17.00
C MET A 69 -14.37 2.86 -15.93
N ALA A 70 -15.41 3.64 -16.23
CA ALA A 70 -15.95 4.63 -15.29
C ALA A 70 -16.54 3.96 -14.03
N SER A 71 -17.32 2.88 -14.22
CA SER A 71 -17.89 2.11 -13.11
C SER A 71 -16.80 1.41 -12.30
N ALA A 72 -15.81 0.80 -12.96
CA ALA A 72 -14.70 0.15 -12.30
C ALA A 72 -13.87 1.14 -11.48
N ASN A 73 -13.62 2.35 -12.01
CA ASN A 73 -12.90 3.40 -11.30
C ASN A 73 -13.70 3.93 -10.10
N ALA A 74 -15.02 4.08 -10.23
CA ALA A 74 -15.87 4.45 -9.12
C ALA A 74 -15.80 3.42 -7.99
N ALA A 75 -15.88 2.12 -8.30
CA ALA A 75 -15.72 1.05 -7.33
C ALA A 75 -14.33 1.05 -6.67
N PHE A 76 -13.28 1.32 -7.46
CA PHE A 76 -11.90 1.43 -6.96
C PHE A 76 -11.75 2.59 -5.97
N VAL A 77 -12.23 3.79 -6.33
CA VAL A 77 -12.20 4.96 -5.45
C VAL A 77 -13.04 4.73 -4.20
N MET A 78 -14.25 4.16 -4.30
CA MET A 78 -15.05 3.81 -3.13
C MET A 78 -14.32 2.87 -2.18
N THR A 79 -13.64 1.86 -2.72
CA THR A 79 -12.83 0.93 -1.91
C THR A 79 -11.66 1.64 -1.26
N TRP A 80 -10.99 2.53 -2.00
CA TRP A 80 -9.90 3.36 -1.47
C TRP A 80 -10.39 4.22 -0.30
N GLU A 81 -11.50 4.94 -0.47
CA GLU A 81 -12.06 5.79 0.58
C GLU A 81 -12.55 5.01 1.79
N MET A 82 -13.11 3.81 1.60
CA MET A 82 -13.41 2.92 2.75
C MET A 82 -12.14 2.55 3.51
N GLY A 83 -11.05 2.28 2.80
CA GLY A 83 -9.74 2.02 3.40
C GLY A 83 -9.18 3.22 4.17
N THR A 84 -9.26 4.43 3.60
CA THR A 84 -8.78 5.66 4.28
C THR A 84 -9.64 5.99 5.50
N MET A 85 -10.96 5.88 5.40
CA MET A 85 -11.90 6.11 6.51
C MET A 85 -11.70 5.12 7.65
N SER A 86 -11.47 3.84 7.35
CA SER A 86 -11.28 2.81 8.39
C SER A 86 -9.84 2.77 8.94
N GLY A 87 -8.84 3.13 8.13
CA GLY A 87 -7.43 3.02 8.49
C GLY A 87 -7.04 3.88 9.70
N GLY A 88 -7.52 5.14 9.76
CA GLY A 88 -7.24 6.04 10.88
C GLY A 88 -7.73 5.50 12.23
N PRO A 89 -9.03 5.19 12.39
CA PRO A 89 -9.57 4.62 13.61
C PRO A 89 -8.92 3.29 14.01
N LEU A 90 -8.67 2.39 13.06
CA LEU A 90 -8.02 1.10 13.35
C LEU A 90 -6.58 1.29 13.85
N ALA A 91 -5.83 2.19 13.22
CA ALA A 91 -4.48 2.53 13.64
C ALA A 91 -4.48 3.21 15.03
N GLY A 92 -5.40 4.14 15.28
CA GLY A 92 -5.57 4.81 16.57
C GLY A 92 -5.91 3.83 17.69
N ALA A 93 -6.91 2.98 17.48
CA ALA A 93 -7.31 1.94 18.44
C ALA A 93 -6.16 0.95 18.71
N ALA A 94 -5.39 0.59 17.69
CA ALA A 94 -4.22 -0.27 17.88
C ALA A 94 -3.13 0.41 18.74
N ILE A 95 -2.92 1.72 18.57
CA ILE A 95 -2.00 2.48 19.41
C ILE A 95 -2.51 2.54 20.86
N GLU A 96 -3.80 2.75 21.07
CA GLU A 96 -4.39 2.76 22.42
C GLU A 96 -4.23 1.42 23.13
N LEU A 97 -4.41 0.30 22.43
CA LEU A 97 -4.36 -1.05 23.01
C LEU A 97 -2.93 -1.60 23.15
N PHE A 98 -2.05 -1.34 22.19
CA PHE A 98 -0.72 -1.96 22.08
C PHE A 98 0.44 -0.94 22.18
N GLY A 99 0.13 0.32 22.46
CA GLY A 99 1.12 1.40 22.54
C GLY A 99 1.72 1.77 21.17
N PRO A 100 2.91 2.39 21.14
CA PRO A 100 3.54 2.86 19.90
C PRO A 100 3.78 1.77 18.83
N ALA A 101 3.81 0.49 19.22
CA ALA A 101 3.96 -0.65 18.33
C ALA A 101 2.65 -1.02 17.59
N GLY A 102 1.50 -0.49 18.03
CA GLY A 102 0.19 -0.78 17.42
C GLY A 102 0.08 -0.31 15.96
N PHE A 103 0.58 0.89 15.65
CA PHE A 103 0.57 1.40 14.27
C PHE A 103 1.41 0.54 13.31
N PRO A 104 2.69 0.20 13.61
CA PRO A 104 3.45 -0.74 12.81
C PRO A 104 2.77 -2.09 12.63
N ALA A 105 2.13 -2.63 13.68
CA ALA A 105 1.45 -3.91 13.60
C ALA A 105 0.29 -3.89 12.58
N VAL A 106 -0.56 -2.85 12.61
CA VAL A 106 -1.67 -2.69 11.64
C VAL A 106 -1.14 -2.60 10.20
N MET A 107 -0.08 -1.83 9.97
CA MET A 107 0.54 -1.70 8.65
C MET A 107 1.12 -3.02 8.15
N VAL A 108 1.82 -3.76 9.01
CA VAL A 108 2.40 -5.06 8.69
C VAL A 108 1.31 -6.07 8.32
N VAL A 109 0.23 -6.13 9.09
CA VAL A 109 -0.89 -7.03 8.79
C VAL A 109 -1.56 -6.66 7.47
N ALA A 110 -1.87 -5.39 7.26
CA ALA A 110 -2.55 -4.92 6.05
C ALA A 110 -1.70 -5.14 4.79
N MET A 111 -0.42 -4.75 4.80
CA MET A 111 0.48 -4.93 3.66
C MET A 111 0.85 -6.41 3.47
N GLY A 112 0.97 -7.19 4.54
CA GLY A 112 1.16 -8.64 4.46
C GLY A 112 0.01 -9.34 3.75
N PHE A 113 -1.23 -8.90 4.00
CA PHE A 113 -2.41 -9.38 3.28
C PHE A 113 -2.36 -9.03 1.78
N VAL A 114 -1.93 -7.81 1.44
CA VAL A 114 -1.72 -7.41 0.03
C VAL A 114 -0.66 -8.27 -0.65
N VAL A 115 0.47 -8.52 0.01
CA VAL A 115 1.53 -9.41 -0.50
C VAL A 115 0.99 -10.82 -0.73
N PHE A 116 0.24 -11.37 0.22
CA PHE A 116 -0.36 -12.70 0.10
C PHE A 116 -1.31 -12.80 -1.11
N ILE A 117 -2.18 -11.81 -1.32
CA ILE A 117 -3.08 -11.77 -2.48
C ILE A 117 -2.29 -11.62 -3.78
N ALA A 118 -1.30 -10.72 -3.82
CA ALA A 118 -0.50 -10.50 -5.01
C ALA A 118 0.28 -11.77 -5.41
N MET A 119 0.88 -12.45 -4.44
CA MET A 119 1.65 -13.69 -4.67
C MET A 119 0.76 -14.87 -5.07
N SER A 120 -0.43 -15.02 -4.48
CA SER A 120 -1.37 -16.08 -4.86
C SER A 120 -1.87 -15.90 -6.30
N ARG A 121 -2.02 -14.65 -6.76
CA ARG A 121 -2.39 -14.34 -8.16
C ARG A 121 -1.25 -14.37 -9.16
N SER A 122 0.01 -14.31 -8.73
CA SER A 122 1.18 -14.49 -9.60
C SER A 122 1.45 -15.96 -9.94
N ARG A 123 0.88 -16.90 -9.18
CA ARG A 123 1.02 -18.36 -9.40
C ARG A 123 -0.05 -18.98 -10.31
N MET A 124 -1.07 -18.21 -10.69
CA MET A 124 -2.12 -18.59 -11.65
C MET A 124 -1.81 -17.99 -13.01
#